data_AF-A0A939BDJ8-F1
#
_entry.id   AF-A0A939BDJ8-F1
#
_cell.length_a   1.000
_cell.length_b   1.000
_cell.length_c   1.000
_cell.angle_alpha   90.00
_cell.angle_beta   90.00
_cell.angle_gamma   90.00
#
_symmetry.space_group_name_H-M   'P 1'
#
loop_
_entity.id
_entity.type
_entity.pdbx_description
1 polymer ?
#
loop_
_entity_poly.entity_id
_entity_poly.type
_entity_poly.pdbx_seq_one_letter_code
_entity_poly.pdbx_strand_id
1 'polypeptide(L)'
;MIFTVISVNTVGKDADFLGYKPYIVLSDSMNGTFSVGDLSVSKKVDPQTLEVGDIITFESIDPANYGSVVTHKIREITTYEGEPAFVTYGTATGVDDSYPVPFENVIGKYQFCLPKMGYFFEFLKSPAGYITVILIPFLVLILLQAVNFFRLVRQYKKEQQQELNEQKAKLEKERIEAQKMRAELERLRAQMKNTETDDSAFIMSDDFGGEQ
;
A
#
# COMPACT_ATOMS: atom_id res chain seq x y z
N MET A 1 -16.98 -13.52 -2.33
CA MET A 1 -15.90 -12.59 -2.73
C MET A 1 -15.50 -12.94 -4.15
N ILE A 2 -15.94 -12.15 -5.12
CA ILE A 2 -15.73 -12.41 -6.55
C ILE A 2 -14.39 -11.75 -6.92
N PHE A 3 -13.37 -12.56 -7.16
CA PHE A 3 -12.12 -12.10 -7.75
C PHE A 3 -12.36 -11.88 -9.24
N THR A 4 -12.65 -10.64 -9.63
CA THR A 4 -12.61 -10.22 -11.02
C THR A 4 -11.16 -10.23 -11.47
N VAL A 5 -10.74 -11.35 -12.08
CA VAL A 5 -9.51 -11.43 -12.85
C VAL A 5 -9.70 -10.59 -14.10
N ILE A 6 -9.26 -9.33 -14.04
CA ILE A 6 -9.08 -8.52 -15.25
C ILE A 6 -7.90 -9.15 -15.99
N SER A 7 -8.22 -10.03 -16.94
CA SER A 7 -7.25 -10.62 -17.86
C SER A 7 -6.65 -9.50 -18.70
N VAL A 8 -5.41 -9.14 -18.39
CA VAL A 8 -4.61 -8.11 -19.09
C VAL A 8 -4.10 -8.66 -20.44
N ASN A 9 -4.98 -9.29 -21.22
CA ASN A 9 -4.67 -9.86 -22.54
C ASN A 9 -5.02 -8.92 -23.70
N THR A 10 -5.37 -7.66 -23.42
CA THR A 10 -5.63 -6.61 -24.43
C THR A 10 -4.62 -5.48 -24.39
N VAL A 11 -3.41 -5.72 -23.87
CA VAL A 11 -2.28 -4.81 -24.14
C VAL A 11 -1.70 -5.23 -25.48
N GLY A 12 -2.40 -4.81 -26.54
CA GLY A 12 -1.87 -4.85 -27.89
C GLY A 12 -0.53 -4.14 -27.95
N LYS A 13 0.29 -4.53 -28.93
CA LYS A 13 1.67 -4.08 -29.19
C LYS A 13 1.91 -2.56 -29.28
N ASP A 14 0.88 -1.75 -29.11
CA ASP A 14 0.94 -0.31 -28.95
C ASP A 14 0.16 0.05 -27.70
N ALA A 15 0.86 0.31 -26.60
CA ALA A 15 0.26 0.92 -25.41
C ALA A 15 -0.07 2.39 -25.71
N ASP A 16 -0.96 2.63 -26.68
CA ASP A 16 -1.54 3.95 -26.99
C ASP A 16 -2.55 4.28 -25.90
N PHE A 17 -2.05 4.75 -24.76
CA PHE A 17 -2.91 5.39 -23.77
C PHE A 17 -3.27 6.77 -24.33
N LEU A 18 -4.38 6.89 -25.06
CA LEU A 18 -4.87 8.14 -25.67
C LEU A 18 -3.89 8.77 -26.69
N GLY A 19 -3.11 7.94 -27.39
CA GLY A 19 -2.13 8.38 -28.39
C GLY A 19 -0.81 8.91 -27.80
N TYR A 20 -0.57 8.72 -26.50
CA TYR A 20 0.72 8.96 -25.87
C TYR A 20 1.54 7.67 -25.82
N LYS A 21 2.77 7.74 -26.32
CA LYS A 21 3.75 6.66 -26.29
C LYS A 21 4.94 7.06 -25.41
N PRO A 22 5.18 6.35 -24.29
CA PRO A 22 6.33 6.59 -23.44
C PRO A 22 7.57 5.86 -23.98
N TYR A 23 8.69 6.56 -24.03
CA TYR A 23 10.00 6.06 -24.43
C TYR A 23 11.02 6.32 -23.32
N ILE A 24 11.94 5.38 -23.11
CA ILE A 24 13.07 5.58 -22.20
C ILE A 24 14.19 6.21 -23.01
N VAL A 25 14.74 7.32 -22.51
CA VAL A 25 15.85 8.01 -23.15
C VAL A 25 17.13 7.18 -22.94
N LEU A 26 17.69 6.66 -24.04
CA LEU A 26 18.88 5.80 -24.01
C LEU A 26 20.18 6.54 -24.36
N SER A 27 20.09 7.71 -24.98
CA SER A 27 21.24 8.49 -25.43
C SER A 27 21.14 9.96 -25.01
N ASP A 28 22.29 10.60 -24.84
CA ASP A 28 22.40 12.00 -24.41
C ASP A 28 22.40 12.99 -25.60
N SER A 29 21.75 12.63 -26.71
CA SER A 29 21.74 13.46 -27.93
C SER A 29 20.90 14.73 -27.80
N MET A 30 20.08 14.82 -26.76
CA MET A 30 19.16 15.94 -26.49
C MET A 30 19.50 16.70 -25.20
N ASN A 31 20.81 16.92 -25.00
CA ASN A 31 21.36 17.63 -23.84
C ASN A 31 20.67 19.00 -23.64
N GLY A 32 20.12 19.22 -22.44
CA GLY A 32 19.36 20.42 -22.07
C GLY A 32 17.84 20.28 -22.14
N THR A 33 17.28 19.25 -22.80
CA THR A 33 15.83 18.99 -22.81
C THR A 33 15.44 17.79 -21.95
N PHE A 34 16.20 16.69 -22.05
CA PHE A 34 16.00 15.48 -21.24
C PHE A 34 17.31 14.68 -21.18
N SER A 35 17.50 13.90 -20.12
CA SER A 35 18.73 13.15 -19.86
C SER A 35 18.52 11.65 -20.01
N VAL A 36 19.62 10.91 -20.18
CA VAL A 36 19.62 9.44 -20.20
C VAL A 36 18.95 8.90 -18.93
N GLY A 37 18.03 7.95 -19.09
CA GLY A 37 17.26 7.36 -17.99
C GLY A 37 15.98 8.13 -17.64
N ASP A 38 15.66 9.23 -18.34
CA ASP A 38 14.36 9.88 -18.25
C ASP A 38 13.30 9.14 -19.09
N LEU A 39 12.03 9.36 -18.76
CA LEU A 39 10.91 8.87 -19.55
C LEU A 39 10.37 10.01 -20.40
N SER A 40 10.65 10.00 -21.71
CA SER A 40 10.09 10.94 -22.67
C SER A 40 8.74 10.45 -23.17
N VAL A 41 7.72 11.29 -23.16
CA VAL A 41 6.39 10.94 -23.66
C VAL A 41 6.12 11.73 -24.94
N SER A 42 5.85 10.99 -26.01
CA SER A 42 5.52 11.56 -27.33
C SER A 42 4.07 11.27 -27.67
N LYS A 43 3.38 12.25 -28.25
CA LYS A 43 1.99 12.13 -28.68
C LYS A 43 1.93 11.98 -30.20
N LYS A 44 1.15 11.03 -30.68
CA LYS A 44 0.87 10.89 -32.11
C LYS A 44 0.18 12.15 -32.63
N VAL A 45 0.78 12.77 -33.64
CA VAL A 45 0.26 13.97 -34.33
C VAL A 45 0.39 13.76 -35.83
N ASP A 46 -0.40 14.49 -36.60
CA ASP A 46 -0.26 14.52 -38.05
C ASP A 46 1.08 15.20 -38.41
N PRO A 47 1.98 14.53 -39.14
CA PRO A 47 3.25 15.10 -39.55
C PRO A 47 3.12 16.45 -40.29
N GLN A 48 2.01 16.69 -40.99
CA GLN A 48 1.78 17.97 -41.69
C GLN A 48 1.60 19.16 -40.75
N THR A 49 1.29 18.91 -39.48
CA THR A 49 1.10 19.97 -38.46
C THR A 49 2.40 20.34 -37.73
N LEU A 50 3.49 19.65 -38.03
CA LEU A 50 4.79 19.87 -37.40
C LEU A 50 5.53 21.02 -38.05
N GLU A 51 6.18 21.83 -37.22
CA GLU A 51 6.92 23.00 -37.67
C GLU A 51 8.41 22.91 -37.29
N VAL A 52 9.21 23.75 -37.95
CA VAL A 52 10.63 23.90 -37.62
C VAL A 52 10.79 24.29 -36.15
N GLY A 53 11.63 23.55 -35.44
CA GLY A 53 11.86 23.74 -34.01
C GLY A 53 11.08 22.77 -33.10
N ASP A 54 10.15 21.99 -33.64
CA ASP A 54 9.50 20.92 -32.88
C ASP A 54 10.46 19.76 -32.61
N ILE A 55 10.25 19.08 -31.48
CA ILE A 55 10.97 17.84 -31.14
C ILE A 55 10.07 16.67 -31.48
N ILE A 56 10.58 15.76 -32.31
CA ILE A 56 9.82 14.63 -32.82
C ILE A 56 10.52 13.32 -32.53
N THR A 57 9.71 12.29 -32.31
CA THR A 57 10.15 10.90 -32.20
C THR A 57 9.82 10.18 -33.50
N PHE A 58 10.80 9.51 -34.09
CA PHE A 58 10.67 8.84 -35.37
C PHE A 58 11.50 7.55 -35.42
N GLU A 59 11.19 6.70 -36.39
CA GLU A 59 11.97 5.50 -36.70
C GLU A 59 13.07 5.81 -37.73
N SER A 60 14.33 5.60 -37.36
CA SER A 60 15.47 5.96 -38.20
C SER A 60 15.59 5.03 -39.42
N ILE A 61 15.82 5.63 -40.59
CA ILE A 61 16.14 4.93 -41.84
C ILE A 61 17.65 4.83 -42.11
N ASP A 62 18.48 5.41 -41.23
CA ASP A 62 19.93 5.34 -41.34
C ASP A 62 20.39 3.87 -41.27
N PRO A 63 21.16 3.34 -42.25
CA PRO A 63 21.69 1.99 -42.21
C PRO A 63 22.43 1.63 -40.91
N ALA A 64 23.05 2.61 -40.24
CA ALA A 64 23.73 2.39 -38.96
C ALA A 64 22.77 2.15 -37.79
N ASN A 65 21.54 2.68 -37.85
CA ASN A 65 20.55 2.66 -36.77
C ASN A 65 19.15 2.27 -37.25
N TYR A 66 19.06 1.51 -38.35
CA TYR A 66 17.81 1.24 -39.05
C TYR A 66 16.78 0.59 -38.11
N GLY A 67 15.57 1.16 -38.06
CA GLY A 67 14.49 0.69 -37.19
C GLY A 67 14.61 1.11 -35.73
N SER A 68 15.64 1.89 -35.37
CA SER A 68 15.77 2.44 -34.01
C SER A 68 14.90 3.68 -33.85
N VAL A 69 14.26 3.80 -32.69
CA VAL A 69 13.46 4.97 -32.35
C VAL A 69 14.37 6.09 -31.84
N VAL A 70 14.38 7.22 -32.55
CA VAL A 70 15.22 8.39 -32.26
C VAL A 70 14.32 9.59 -31.98
N THR A 71 14.75 10.49 -31.09
CA THR A 71 14.03 11.74 -30.79
C THR A 71 14.94 12.93 -30.97
N HIS A 72 14.71 13.73 -32.00
CA HIS A 72 15.53 14.90 -32.36
C HIS A 72 14.66 16.13 -32.70
N LYS A 73 15.30 17.28 -32.85
CA LYS A 73 14.63 18.55 -33.17
C LYS A 73 14.62 18.79 -34.69
N ILE A 74 13.50 19.26 -35.22
CA ILE A 74 13.35 19.61 -36.64
C ILE A 74 14.15 20.89 -36.93
N ARG A 75 15.04 20.83 -37.92
CA ARG A 75 15.76 22.00 -38.46
C ARG A 75 15.11 22.57 -39.70
N GLU A 76 14.72 21.70 -40.63
CA GLU A 76 14.07 22.11 -41.87
C GLU A 76 13.11 21.04 -42.39
N ILE A 77 12.18 21.46 -43.24
CA ILE A 77 11.26 20.61 -43.98
C ILE A 77 11.81 20.52 -45.40
N THR A 78 12.07 19.30 -45.86
CA THR A 78 12.67 18.99 -47.15
C THR A 78 11.80 17.96 -47.91
N THR A 79 12.26 17.53 -49.07
CA THR A 79 11.62 16.48 -49.86
C THR A 79 12.63 15.36 -50.10
N TYR A 80 12.27 14.14 -49.74
CA TYR A 80 13.09 12.95 -49.91
C TYR A 80 12.31 11.93 -50.76
N GLU A 81 12.90 11.49 -51.87
CA GLU A 81 12.27 10.54 -52.82
C GLU A 81 10.89 10.98 -53.36
N GLY A 82 10.63 12.29 -53.40
CA GLY A 82 9.36 12.87 -53.88
C GLY A 82 8.30 13.06 -52.79
N GLU A 83 8.57 12.62 -51.56
CA GLU A 83 7.69 12.76 -50.41
C GLU A 83 8.25 13.78 -49.40
N PRO A 84 7.39 14.45 -48.61
CA PRO A 84 7.85 15.40 -47.60
C PRO A 84 8.61 14.69 -46.47
N ALA A 85 9.72 15.29 -46.05
CA ALA A 85 10.60 14.77 -45.02
C ALA A 85 11.14 15.89 -44.12
N PHE A 86 11.65 15.54 -42.95
CA PHE A 86 12.28 16.47 -42.02
C PHE A 86 13.78 16.24 -41.96
N VAL A 87 14.56 17.31 -41.93
CA VAL A 87 15.95 17.22 -41.47
C VAL A 87 15.96 17.49 -39.97
N THR A 88 16.45 16.52 -39.22
CA THR A 88 16.53 16.58 -37.77
C THR A 88 17.96 16.70 -37.29
N TYR A 89 18.13 17.17 -36.05
CA TYR A 89 19.44 17.26 -35.42
C TYR A 89 19.34 17.01 -33.90
N GLY A 90 20.39 16.38 -33.36
CA GLY A 90 20.58 16.25 -31.92
C GLY A 90 20.99 17.61 -31.32
N THR A 91 20.28 18.08 -30.30
CA THR A 91 20.60 19.37 -29.67
C THR A 91 21.94 19.38 -28.91
N ALA A 92 22.48 18.21 -28.57
CA ALA A 92 23.78 18.08 -27.91
C ALA A 92 24.97 18.35 -28.83
N THR A 93 24.95 17.82 -30.06
CA THR A 93 26.03 18.00 -31.04
C THR A 93 25.79 19.18 -31.97
N GLY A 94 24.52 19.53 -32.21
CA GLY A 94 24.12 20.57 -33.18
C GLY A 94 24.31 20.18 -34.65
N VAL A 95 24.75 18.93 -34.90
CA VAL A 95 25.03 18.37 -36.23
C VAL A 95 23.76 17.75 -36.79
N ASP A 96 23.52 18.02 -38.07
CA ASP A 96 22.36 17.49 -38.79
C ASP A 96 22.50 16.00 -39.05
N ASP A 97 21.39 15.29 -38.93
CA ASP A 97 21.34 13.85 -39.20
C ASP A 97 21.58 13.60 -40.70
N SER A 98 22.37 12.56 -41.02
CA SER A 98 22.77 12.24 -42.41
C SER A 98 21.60 11.85 -43.31
N TYR A 99 20.51 11.37 -42.72
CA TYR A 99 19.31 10.92 -43.44
C TYR A 99 18.10 11.74 -42.99
N PRO A 100 17.32 12.29 -43.93
CA PRO A 100 16.08 12.95 -43.60
C PRO A 100 15.04 11.92 -43.14
N VAL A 101 14.04 12.39 -42.40
CA VAL A 101 12.98 11.58 -41.81
C VAL A 101 11.70 11.74 -42.63
N PRO A 102 11.28 10.72 -43.41
CA PRO A 102 10.00 10.74 -44.11
C PRO A 102 8.84 10.92 -43.13
N PHE A 103 7.76 11.58 -43.56
CA PHE A 103 6.59 11.81 -42.71
C PHE A 103 5.96 10.51 -42.18
N GLU A 104 6.04 9.42 -42.94
CA GLU A 104 5.54 8.10 -42.55
C GLU A 104 6.30 7.46 -41.38
N ASN A 105 7.58 7.82 -41.20
CA ASN A 105 8.42 7.32 -40.11
C ASN A 105 8.23 8.12 -38.81
N VAL A 106 7.48 9.22 -38.85
CA VAL A 106 7.22 10.05 -37.67
C VAL A 106 6.19 9.37 -36.77
N ILE A 107 6.62 9.05 -35.55
CA ILE A 107 5.78 8.40 -34.56
C ILE A 107 4.95 9.43 -33.80
N GLY A 108 5.54 10.57 -33.47
CA GLY A 108 4.83 11.65 -32.77
C GLY A 108 5.71 12.81 -32.31
N LYS A 109 5.06 13.80 -31.70
CA LYS A 109 5.69 15.00 -31.14
C LYS A 109 5.96 14.82 -29.66
N TYR A 110 7.14 15.20 -29.21
CA TYR A 110 7.51 15.22 -27.79
C TYR A 110 6.61 16.19 -27.01
N GLN A 111 6.06 15.74 -25.89
CA GLN A 111 5.22 16.58 -25.02
C GLN A 111 5.88 16.92 -23.69
N PHE A 112 6.39 15.93 -22.98
CA PHE A 112 7.04 16.13 -21.68
C PHE A 112 7.98 14.99 -21.34
N CYS A 113 8.92 15.24 -20.43
CA CYS A 113 9.77 14.22 -19.82
C CYS A 113 9.47 14.11 -18.33
N LEU A 114 9.58 12.89 -17.79
CA LEU A 114 9.57 12.63 -16.36
C LEU A 114 10.97 12.21 -15.93
N PRO A 115 11.68 13.04 -15.15
CA PRO A 115 13.06 12.76 -14.78
C PRO A 115 13.14 11.51 -13.92
N LYS A 116 14.15 10.67 -14.16
CA LYS A 116 14.44 9.42 -13.43
C LYS A 116 13.35 8.32 -13.50
N MET A 117 12.25 8.56 -14.21
CA MET A 117 11.20 7.55 -14.36
C MET A 117 11.61 6.40 -15.27
N GLY A 118 12.54 6.61 -16.21
CA GLY A 118 13.08 5.52 -17.03
C GLY A 118 13.73 4.44 -16.17
N TYR A 119 14.54 4.82 -15.17
CA TYR A 119 15.13 3.89 -14.21
C TYR A 119 14.08 3.15 -13.37
N PHE A 120 12.97 3.79 -13.03
CA PHE A 120 11.88 3.11 -12.32
C PHE A 120 11.24 2.03 -13.20
N PHE A 121 10.92 2.35 -14.45
CA PHE A 121 10.36 1.36 -15.38
C PHE A 121 11.35 0.25 -15.76
N GLU A 122 12.64 0.57 -15.86
CA GLU A 122 13.70 -0.40 -16.05
C GLU A 122 13.85 -1.31 -14.82
N PHE A 123 13.78 -0.75 -13.61
CA PHE A 123 13.73 -1.50 -12.37
C PHE A 123 12.52 -2.44 -12.34
N LEU A 124 11.33 -1.98 -12.71
CA LEU A 124 10.12 -2.82 -12.79
C LEU A 124 10.26 -3.98 -13.79
N LYS A 125 11.00 -3.79 -14.89
CA LYS A 125 11.30 -4.85 -15.87
C LYS A 125 12.37 -5.83 -15.36
N SER A 126 13.20 -5.43 -14.40
CA SER A 126 14.21 -6.32 -13.82
C SER A 126 13.56 -7.44 -12.99
N PRO A 127 14.22 -8.61 -12.84
CA PRO A 127 13.72 -9.69 -11.98
C PRO A 127 13.46 -9.23 -10.53
N ALA A 128 14.32 -8.35 -10.01
CA ALA A 128 14.19 -7.79 -8.67
C ALA A 128 12.95 -6.89 -8.54
N GLY A 129 12.67 -6.04 -9.53
CA GLY A 129 11.49 -5.20 -9.53
C GLY A 129 10.20 -5.99 -9.67
N TYR A 130 10.18 -7.03 -10.51
CA TYR A 130 9.03 -7.93 -10.64
C TYR A 130 8.68 -8.59 -9.30
N ILE A 131 9.68 -9.12 -8.58
CA ILE A 131 9.49 -9.68 -7.23
C ILE A 131 8.96 -8.59 -6.28
N THR A 132 9.51 -7.39 -6.34
CA THR A 132 9.10 -6.27 -5.48
C THR A 132 7.63 -5.90 -5.67
N VAL A 133 7.16 -5.80 -6.91
CA VAL A 133 5.76 -5.47 -7.24
C VAL A 133 4.78 -6.52 -6.74
N ILE A 134 5.19 -7.79 -6.69
CA ILE A 134 4.35 -8.88 -6.15
C ILE A 134 4.43 -8.93 -4.62
N LEU A 135 5.63 -8.74 -4.06
CA LEU A 135 5.90 -8.92 -2.64
C LEU A 135 5.34 -7.78 -1.80
N ILE A 136 5.41 -6.52 -2.27
CA ILE A 136 4.87 -5.36 -1.56
C ILE A 136 3.37 -5.50 -1.26
N PRO A 137 2.46 -5.74 -2.23
CA PRO A 137 1.03 -5.84 -1.93
C PRO A 137 0.75 -7.03 -1.02
N PHE A 138 1.48 -8.14 -1.17
CA PHE A 138 1.37 -9.28 -0.26
C PHE A 138 1.76 -8.92 1.17
N LEU A 139 2.85 -8.18 1.36
CA LEU A 139 3.33 -7.71 2.66
C LEU A 139 2.34 -6.71 3.28
N VAL A 140 1.77 -5.80 2.48
CA VAL A 140 0.71 -4.89 2.93
C VAL A 140 -0.52 -5.65 3.42
N LEU A 141 -0.96 -6.68 2.71
CA LEU A 141 -2.07 -7.53 3.15
C LEU A 141 -1.76 -8.24 4.47
N ILE A 142 -0.55 -8.78 4.62
CA ILE A 142 -0.09 -9.38 5.88
C ILE A 142 -0.12 -8.37 7.02
N LEU A 143 0.37 -7.14 6.79
CA LEU A 143 0.37 -6.09 7.82
C LEU A 143 -1.06 -5.68 8.21
N LEU A 144 -1.96 -5.51 7.24
CA LEU A 144 -3.36 -5.21 7.52
C LEU A 144 -4.01 -6.33 8.35
N GLN A 145 -3.76 -7.59 7.98
CA GLN A 145 -4.28 -8.74 8.72
C GLN A 145 -3.67 -8.83 10.12
N ALA A 146 -2.38 -8.56 10.28
CA ALA A 146 -1.71 -8.54 11.57
C ALA A 146 -2.28 -7.44 12.47
N VAL A 147 -2.48 -6.22 11.95
CA VAL A 147 -3.10 -5.12 12.71
C VAL A 147 -4.51 -5.50 13.16
N ASN A 148 -5.32 -6.09 12.27
CA ASN A 148 -6.67 -6.55 12.62
C ASN A 148 -6.63 -7.65 13.68
N PHE A 149 -5.73 -8.62 13.55
CA PHE A 149 -5.53 -9.68 14.54
C PHE A 149 -5.13 -9.12 15.91
N PHE A 150 -4.15 -8.21 15.95
CA PHE A 150 -3.72 -7.58 17.20
C PHE A 150 -4.83 -6.75 17.85
N ARG A 151 -5.67 -6.07 17.07
CA ARG A 151 -6.84 -5.35 17.59
C ARG A 151 -7.83 -6.32 18.24
N LEU A 152 -8.13 -7.45 17.60
CA LEU A 152 -9.04 -8.45 18.12
C LEU A 152 -8.51 -9.12 19.40
N VAL A 153 -7.23 -9.50 19.41
CA VAL A 153 -6.58 -10.09 20.59
C VAL A 153 -6.56 -9.10 21.76
N ARG A 154 -6.34 -7.81 21.50
CA ARG A 154 -6.41 -6.78 22.55
C ARG A 154 -7.81 -6.62 23.13
N GLN A 155 -8.85 -6.68 22.29
CA GLN A 155 -10.24 -6.64 22.77
C GLN A 155 -10.57 -7.86 23.62
N TYR A 156 -10.25 -9.05 23.12
CA TYR A 156 -10.49 -10.31 23.83
C TYR A 156 -9.80 -10.36 25.20
N LYS A 157 -8.52 -9.93 25.27
CA LYS A 157 -7.80 -9.84 26.55
C LYS A 157 -8.44 -8.84 27.52
N LYS A 158 -9.00 -7.74 27.01
CA LYS A 158 -9.65 -6.72 27.85
C LYS A 158 -10.95 -7.25 28.45
N GLU A 159 -11.75 -7.95 27.64
CA GLU A 159 -13.00 -8.59 28.08
C GLU A 159 -12.72 -9.67 29.15
N GLN A 160 -11.79 -10.58 28.88
CA GLN A 160 -11.40 -11.60 29.87
C GLN A 160 -10.89 -11.00 31.19
N GLN A 161 -10.11 -9.93 31.12
CA GLN A 161 -9.60 -9.27 32.33
C GLN A 161 -10.74 -8.63 33.13
N GLN A 162 -11.74 -8.07 32.45
CA GLN A 162 -12.93 -7.51 33.10
C GLN A 162 -13.74 -8.60 33.78
N GLU A 163 -14.05 -9.70 33.08
CA GLU A 163 -14.78 -10.84 33.66
C GLU A 163 -14.06 -11.43 34.87
N LEU A 164 -12.73 -11.61 34.80
CA LEU A 164 -11.93 -12.11 35.91
C LEU A 164 -11.96 -11.15 37.10
N ASN A 165 -11.86 -9.85 36.87
CA ASN A 165 -11.91 -8.85 37.93
C ASN A 165 -13.30 -8.80 38.59
N GLU A 166 -14.38 -8.94 37.80
CA GLU A 166 -15.74 -9.02 38.31
C GLU A 166 -15.98 -10.28 39.15
N GLN A 167 -15.50 -11.43 38.69
CA GLN A 167 -15.57 -12.69 39.45
C GLN A 167 -14.82 -12.58 40.77
N LYS A 168 -13.61 -12.02 40.76
CA LYS A 168 -12.83 -11.77 41.99
C LYS A 168 -13.56 -10.85 42.95
N ALA A 169 -14.16 -9.76 42.44
CA ALA A 169 -14.92 -8.83 43.26
C ALA A 169 -16.19 -9.47 43.86
N LYS A 170 -16.89 -10.33 43.12
CA LYS A 170 -18.02 -11.11 43.65
C LYS A 170 -17.57 -12.09 44.73
N LEU A 171 -16.53 -12.86 44.47
CA LEU A 171 -15.97 -13.81 45.43
C LEU A 171 -15.48 -13.12 46.71
N GLU A 172 -14.87 -11.94 46.60
CA GLU A 172 -14.45 -11.16 47.75
C GLU A 172 -15.64 -10.67 48.59
N LYS A 173 -16.72 -10.21 47.94
CA LYS A 173 -17.97 -9.86 48.64
C LYS A 173 -18.59 -11.05 49.36
N GLU A 174 -18.72 -12.19 48.67
CA GLU A 174 -19.23 -13.43 49.27
C GLU A 174 -18.37 -13.89 50.45
N ARG A 175 -17.04 -13.77 50.35
CA ARG A 175 -16.13 -14.08 51.46
C ARG A 175 -16.34 -13.17 52.66
N ILE A 176 -16.50 -11.87 52.43
CA ILE A 176 -16.76 -10.90 53.51
C ILE A 176 -18.12 -11.17 54.17
N GLU A 177 -19.16 -11.47 53.39
CA GLU A 177 -20.49 -11.81 53.91
C GLU A 177 -20.47 -13.12 54.70
N ALA A 178 -19.82 -14.17 54.19
CA ALA A 178 -19.65 -15.44 54.89
C ALA A 178 -18.87 -15.28 56.20
N GLN A 179 -17.82 -14.45 56.22
CA GLN A 179 -17.08 -14.14 57.44
C GLN A 179 -17.95 -13.42 58.48
N LYS A 180 -18.77 -12.44 58.06
CA LYS A 180 -19.70 -11.73 58.95
C LYS A 180 -20.76 -12.67 59.52
N MET A 181 -21.41 -13.48 58.69
CA MET A 181 -22.43 -14.45 59.12
C MET A 181 -21.84 -15.49 60.08
N ARG A 182 -20.62 -15.97 59.83
CA ARG A 182 -19.92 -16.88 60.75
C ARG A 182 -19.67 -16.23 62.12
N ALA A 183 -19.18 -15.00 62.14
CA ALA A 183 -18.95 -14.26 63.38
C ALA A 183 -20.26 -14.01 64.15
N GLU A 184 -21.37 -13.78 63.45
CA GLU A 184 -22.70 -13.64 64.05
C GLU A 184 -23.22 -14.95 64.64
N LEU A 185 -23.09 -16.07 63.92
CA LEU A 185 -23.44 -17.41 64.40
C LEU A 185 -22.63 -17.80 65.65
N GLU A 186 -21.33 -17.48 65.69
CA GLU A 186 -20.48 -17.73 66.86
C GLU A 186 -20.96 -16.91 68.08
N ARG A 187 -21.39 -15.65 67.89
CA ARG A 187 -21.97 -14.82 68.95
C ARG A 187 -23.30 -15.37 69.47
N LEU A 188 -24.21 -15.74 68.58
CA LEU A 188 -25.51 -16.33 68.95
C LEU A 188 -25.32 -17.65 69.70
N ARG A 189 -24.40 -18.50 69.25
CA ARG A 189 -24.06 -19.74 69.94
C ARG A 189 -23.50 -19.49 71.34
N ALA A 190 -22.68 -18.45 71.53
CA ALA A 190 -22.18 -18.07 72.84
C ALA A 190 -23.31 -17.57 73.76
N GLN A 191 -24.27 -16.80 73.24
CA GLN A 191 -25.45 -16.36 73.98
C GLN A 191 -26.31 -17.55 74.42
N MET A 192 -26.66 -18.45 73.49
CA MET A 192 -27.47 -19.63 73.82
C MET A 192 -26.77 -20.52 74.85
N LYS A 193 -25.45 -20.71 74.75
CA LYS A 193 -24.71 -21.46 75.76
C LYS A 193 -24.81 -20.80 77.14
N ASN A 194 -24.68 -19.48 77.23
CA ASN A 194 -24.83 -18.77 78.51
C ASN A 194 -26.27 -18.87 79.06
N THR A 195 -27.29 -18.76 78.21
CA THR A 195 -28.70 -18.93 78.61
C THR A 195 -29.00 -20.36 79.07
N GLU A 196 -28.48 -21.39 78.39
CA GLU A 196 -28.55 -22.79 78.86
C GLU A 196 -27.82 -22.99 80.20
N THR A 197 -26.75 -22.23 80.47
CA THR A 197 -26.02 -22.29 81.75
C THR A 197 -26.77 -21.56 82.87
N ASP A 198 -27.48 -20.46 82.55
CA ASP A 198 -28.34 -19.73 83.49
C ASP A 198 -29.64 -20.49 83.81
N ASP A 199 -30.30 -21.10 82.82
CA ASP A 199 -31.51 -21.90 83.02
C ASP A 199 -31.22 -23.19 83.80
N SER A 200 -30.04 -23.80 83.62
CA SER A 200 -29.60 -24.95 84.43
C SER A 200 -29.16 -24.57 85.85
N ALA A 201 -28.69 -23.33 86.07
CA ALA A 201 -28.44 -22.79 87.41
C ALA A 201 -29.75 -22.39 88.13
N PHE A 202 -30.75 -21.90 87.39
CA PHE A 202 -32.07 -21.52 87.91
C PHE A 202 -32.93 -22.72 88.32
N ILE A 203 -32.93 -23.81 87.54
CA ILE A 203 -33.64 -25.06 87.90
C ILE A 203 -33.03 -25.74 89.14
N MET A 204 -31.75 -25.50 89.46
CA MET A 204 -31.10 -26.05 90.65
C MET A 204 -31.40 -25.24 91.94
N SER A 205 -31.95 -24.02 91.82
CA SER A 205 -32.36 -23.19 92.96
C SER A 205 -33.83 -23.32 93.37
N ASP A 206 -34.70 -23.83 92.48
CA ASP A 206 -36.16 -23.96 92.76
C ASP A 206 -36.56 -25.27 93.48
N ASP A 207 -35.63 -26.22 93.69
CA ASP A 207 -35.91 -27.49 94.41
C ASP A 207 -35.67 -27.40 95.94
N PHE A 208 -35.35 -26.21 96.47
CA PHE A 208 -35.23 -25.93 97.91
C PHE A 208 -36.34 -24.98 98.39
N GLY A 209 -37.59 -25.37 98.16
CA GLY A 209 -38.78 -24.65 98.60
C GLY A 209 -39.90 -25.60 99.00
N GLY A 210 -39.71 -26.41 100.03
CA GLY A 210 -40.75 -27.35 100.49
C GLY A 210 -40.50 -27.97 101.86
N GLU A 211 -41.36 -27.55 102.80
CA GLU A 211 -41.77 -28.20 104.04
C GLU A 211 -40.97 -28.04 105.35
N GLN A 212 -41.81 -28.04 106.39
CA GLN A 212 -41.65 -27.82 107.83
C GLN A 212 -40.73 -28.83 108.53
#